data_AF-A0A543HU22-F1
#
_entry.id   AF-A0A543HU22-F1
#
_cell.length_a   1.000
_cell.length_b   1.000
_cell.length_c   1.000
_cell.angle_alpha   90.00
_cell.angle_beta   90.00
_cell.angle_gamma   90.00
#
_symmetry.space_group_name_H-M   'P 1'
#
loop_
_entity.id
_entity.type
_entity.pdbx_description
1 polymer ?
#
loop_
_entity_poly.entity_id
_entity_poly.type
_entity_poly.pdbx_seq_one_letter_code
_entity_poly.pdbx_strand_id
1 'polypeptide(L)'
;MRRRARRDQQEQEAAAYEAQSAAYRAPQPAAAPPATPPPPAPPPASTVSSGASLLDQLRELGQLRDDGVLTEEEFATQKGRLLNQ
;
A
#
# COMPACT_ATOMS: atom_id res chain seq x y z
N MET A 1 -11.30 -70.54 -2.17
CA MET A 1 -12.00 -69.33 -1.70
C MET A 1 -11.24 -68.57 -0.60
N ARG A 2 -10.80 -69.18 0.51
CA ARG A 2 -10.20 -68.47 1.68
C ARG A 2 -8.87 -67.72 1.45
N ARG A 3 -8.11 -68.05 0.40
CA ARG A 3 -6.86 -67.35 0.04
C ARG A 3 -7.07 -65.96 -0.56
N ARG A 4 -8.21 -65.72 -1.21
CA ARG A 4 -8.53 -64.42 -1.81
C ARG A 4 -8.85 -63.39 -0.74
N ALA A 5 -9.73 -63.74 0.20
CA ALA A 5 -10.09 -62.89 1.34
C ALA A 5 -8.89 -62.40 2.18
N ARG A 6 -7.84 -63.22 2.37
CA ARG A 6 -6.62 -62.78 3.07
C ARG A 6 -5.79 -61.78 2.28
N ARG A 7 -5.81 -61.87 0.95
CA ARG A 7 -5.10 -60.95 0.07
C ARG A 7 -5.79 -59.59 0.06
N ASP A 8 -7.12 -59.58 -0.05
CA ASP A 8 -7.92 -58.35 0.04
C ASP A 8 -7.72 -57.64 1.39
N GLN A 9 -7.62 -58.41 2.48
CA GLN A 9 -7.36 -57.86 3.81
C GLN A 9 -5.96 -57.27 3.92
N GLN A 10 -4.94 -57.95 3.38
CA GLN A 10 -3.56 -57.46 3.39
C GLN A 10 -3.36 -56.20 2.53
N GLU A 11 -4.04 -56.12 1.38
CA GLU A 11 -3.98 -54.93 0.51
C GLU A 11 -4.66 -53.71 1.16
N GLN A 12 -5.76 -53.90 1.91
CA GLN A 12 -6.35 -52.82 2.70
C GLN A 12 -5.44 -52.31 3.81
N GLU A 13 -4.77 -53.22 4.53
CA GLU A 13 -3.88 -52.84 5.63
C GLU A 13 -2.64 -52.09 5.12
N ALA A 14 -2.10 -52.50 3.97
CA ALA A 14 -1.02 -51.79 3.28
C ALA A 14 -1.45 -50.37 2.82
N ALA A 15 -2.65 -50.24 2.26
CA ALA A 15 -3.17 -48.93 1.84
C ALA A 15 -3.39 -47.98 3.02
N ALA A 16 -3.87 -48.50 4.17
CA ALA A 16 -4.02 -47.72 5.39
C ALA A 16 -2.66 -47.23 5.93
N TYR A 17 -1.64 -48.10 5.89
CA TYR A 17 -0.28 -47.75 6.32
C TYR A 17 0.34 -46.68 5.41
N GLU A 18 0.16 -46.80 4.09
CA GLU A 18 0.65 -45.82 3.12
C GLU A 18 -0.01 -44.45 3.33
N ALA A 19 -1.34 -44.40 3.48
CA ALA A 19 -2.08 -43.16 3.75
C ALA A 19 -1.61 -42.48 5.05
N GLN A 20 -1.37 -43.25 6.10
CA GLN A 20 -0.86 -42.72 7.37
C GLN A 20 0.57 -42.20 7.24
N SER A 21 1.44 -42.89 6.50
CA SER A 21 2.81 -42.44 6.26
C SER A 21 2.87 -41.17 5.40
N ALA A 22 1.96 -41.01 4.43
CA ALA A 22 1.85 -39.82 3.60
C ALA A 22 1.43 -38.59 4.41
N ALA A 23 0.52 -38.75 5.38
CA ALA A 23 0.13 -37.67 6.29
C ALA A 23 1.30 -37.19 7.18
N TYR A 24 2.16 -38.12 7.62
CA TYR A 24 3.35 -37.78 8.42
C TYR A 24 4.51 -37.20 7.59
N ARG A 25 4.56 -37.48 6.28
CA ARG A 25 5.58 -36.97 5.36
C ARG A 25 5.20 -35.62 4.74
N ALA A 26 4.08 -35.03 5.13
CA ALA A 26 3.71 -33.69 4.69
C ALA A 26 4.81 -32.70 5.12
N PRO A 27 5.46 -32.00 4.18
CA PRO A 27 6.51 -31.05 4.51
C PRO A 27 5.92 -29.92 5.36
N GLN A 28 6.50 -29.71 6.53
CA GLN A 28 6.26 -28.50 7.32
C GLN A 28 6.60 -27.29 6.44
N PRO A 29 5.70 -26.31 6.25
CA PRO A 29 6.03 -25.13 5.49
C PRO A 29 7.17 -24.41 6.23
N ALA A 30 8.33 -24.33 5.58
CA ALA A 30 9.42 -23.50 6.05
C ALA A 30 8.91 -22.06 6.12
N ALA A 31 8.87 -21.50 7.32
CA ALA A 31 8.53 -20.10 7.53
C ALA A 31 9.55 -19.25 6.77
N ALA A 32 9.08 -18.57 5.72
CA ALA A 32 9.88 -17.60 5.00
C ALA A 32 10.31 -16.49 5.96
N PRO A 33 11.56 -16.01 5.90
CA PRO A 33 11.96 -14.85 6.68
C PRO A 33 11.07 -13.65 6.32
N PRO A 34 10.71 -12.80 7.29
CA PRO A 34 9.92 -11.60 7.01
C PRO A 34 10.69 -10.74 6.00
N ALA A 35 10.08 -10.51 4.84
CA ALA A 35 10.56 -9.54 3.88
C ALA A 35 10.51 -8.16 4.54
N THR A 36 11.66 -7.48 4.63
CA THR A 36 11.71 -6.07 5.00
C THR A 36 10.95 -5.26 3.95
N PRO A 37 10.01 -4.39 4.36
CA PRO A 37 9.26 -3.59 3.40
C PRO A 37 10.22 -2.70 2.60
N PRO A 38 10.00 -2.54 1.28
CA PRO A 38 10.75 -1.58 0.49
C PRO A 38 10.54 -0.18 1.07
N PRO A 39 11.54 0.72 0.97
CA PRO A 39 11.37 2.11 1.37
C PRO A 39 10.17 2.71 0.60
N PRO A 40 9.38 3.58 1.24
CA PRO A 40 8.25 4.22 0.58
C PRO A 40 8.75 4.96 -0.66
N ALA A 41 8.08 4.74 -1.79
CA ALA A 41 8.33 5.48 -3.01
C ALA A 41 8.14 6.98 -2.70
N PRO A 42 9.02 7.87 -3.21
CA PRO A 42 8.84 9.30 -3.05
C PRO A 42 7.45 9.68 -3.58
N PRO A 43 6.68 10.50 -2.85
CA PRO A 43 5.37 10.91 -3.31
C PRO A 43 5.52 11.55 -4.70
N PRO A 44 4.55 11.34 -5.61
CA PRO A 44 4.55 12.06 -6.87
C PRO A 44 4.64 13.54 -6.54
N ALA A 45 5.69 14.19 -7.05
CA ALA A 45 5.81 15.64 -6.99
C ALA A 45 4.52 16.18 -7.60
N SER A 46 3.62 16.64 -6.75
CA SER A 46 2.38 17.25 -7.16
C SER A 46 2.83 18.45 -7.95
N THR A 47 2.69 18.36 -9.27
CA THR A 47 2.78 19.51 -10.16
C THR A 47 1.63 20.39 -9.74
N VAL A 48 1.91 21.24 -8.75
CA VAL A 48 1.03 22.30 -8.27
C VAL A 48 0.57 23.01 -9.52
N SER A 49 -0.66 22.71 -9.91
CA SER A 49 -1.30 23.32 -11.06
C SER A 49 -1.27 24.82 -10.77
N SER A 50 -0.51 25.57 -11.57
CA SER A 50 -0.22 26.99 -11.30
C SER A 50 -1.48 27.83 -11.06
N GLY A 51 -2.64 27.40 -11.56
CA GLY A 51 -3.94 28.02 -11.29
C GLY A 51 -4.48 27.80 -9.88
N ALA A 52 -4.28 26.62 -9.28
CA ALA A 52 -4.64 26.37 -7.88
C ALA A 52 -3.69 27.16 -6.95
N SER A 53 -2.41 27.23 -7.29
CA SER A 53 -1.43 28.00 -6.53
C SER A 53 -1.69 29.51 -6.59
N LEU A 54 -2.15 30.05 -7.72
CA LEU A 54 -2.48 31.47 -7.84
C LEU A 54 -3.64 31.87 -6.91
N LEU A 55 -4.70 31.06 -6.88
CA LEU A 55 -5.86 31.32 -6.02
C LEU A 55 -5.47 31.25 -4.53
N ASP A 56 -4.62 30.29 -4.16
CA ASP A 56 -4.15 30.13 -2.79
C ASP A 56 -3.28 31.32 -2.33
N GLN A 57 -2.33 31.76 -3.17
CA GLN A 57 -1.52 32.95 -2.92
C GLN A 57 -2.37 34.24 -2.83
N LEU A 58 -3.42 34.39 -3.65
CA LEU A 58 -4.36 35.52 -3.53
C LEU A 58 -5.12 35.51 -2.20
N ARG A 59 -5.42 34.32 -1.67
CA ARG A 59 -6.11 34.14 -0.40
C ARG A 59 -5.20 34.45 0.79
N GLU A 60 -3.94 33.99 0.73
CA GLU A 60 -2.91 34.31 1.73
C GLU A 60 -2.64 35.82 1.80
N LEU A 61 -2.54 36.50 0.64
CA LEU A 61 -2.44 37.97 0.59
C LEU A 61 -3.65 38.67 1.25
N GLY A 62 -4.86 38.13 1.07
CA GLY A 62 -6.07 38.65 1.69
C GLY A 62 -6.02 38.56 3.22
N GLN A 63 -5.62 37.40 3.75
CA GLN A 63 -5.44 37.21 5.20
C GLN A 63 -4.38 38.16 5.77
N LEU A 64 -3.22 38.30 5.12
CA LEU A 64 -2.17 39.21 5.58
C LEU A 64 -2.63 40.68 5.64
N ARG A 65 -3.49 41.11 4.70
CA ARG A 65 -4.12 42.44 4.76
C ARG A 65 -5.11 42.52 5.93
N ASP A 66 -5.96 41.53 6.11
CA ASP A 66 -6.98 41.52 7.15
C ASP A 66 -6.36 41.46 8.57
N ASP A 67 -5.22 40.78 8.72
CA ASP A 67 -4.39 40.77 9.94
C ASP A 67 -3.60 42.08 10.15
N GLY A 68 -3.66 43.02 9.20
CA GLY A 68 -2.95 44.30 9.25
C GLY A 68 -1.44 44.18 9.02
N VAL A 69 -0.95 43.04 8.54
CA VAL A 69 0.45 42.82 8.16
C VAL A 69 0.78 43.56 6.86
N LEU A 70 -0.19 43.67 5.96
CA LEU A 70 -0.08 44.45 4.73
C LEU A 70 -1.05 45.64 4.75
N THR A 71 -0.56 46.79 4.28
CA THR A 71 -1.42 47.93 3.98
C THR A 71 -2.22 47.70 2.69
N GLU A 72 -3.30 48.47 2.48
CA GLU A 72 -4.10 48.35 1.24
C GLU A 72 -3.27 48.59 -0.03
N GLU A 73 -2.34 49.55 -0.01
CA GLU A 73 -1.45 49.84 -1.14
C GLU A 73 -0.51 48.66 -1.46
N GLU A 74 0.05 48.02 -0.43
CA GLU A 74 0.92 46.85 -0.61
C GLU A 74 0.15 45.64 -1.11
N PHE A 75 -1.05 45.41 -0.58
CA PHE A 75 -1.95 44.34 -1.04
C PHE A 75 -2.29 44.51 -2.53
N ALA A 76 -2.66 45.72 -2.96
CA ALA A 76 -3.01 46.00 -4.36
C ALA A 76 -1.82 45.74 -5.30
N THR A 77 -0.62 46.16 -4.90
CA THR A 77 0.61 45.96 -5.66
C THR A 77 0.93 44.47 -5.84
N GLN A 78 0.89 43.69 -4.76
CA GLN A 78 1.18 42.25 -4.76
C GLN A 78 0.14 41.47 -5.56
N LYS A 79 -1.15 41.77 -5.37
CA LYS A 79 -2.25 41.18 -6.15
C LYS A 79 -2.09 41.44 -7.65
N GLY A 80 -1.73 42.67 -8.02
CA GLY A 80 -1.48 43.04 -9.42
C GLY A 80 -0.33 42.26 -10.05
N ARG A 81 0.79 42.10 -9.33
CA ARG A 81 1.92 41.27 -9.80
C ARG A 81 1.50 39.82 -10.01
N LEU A 82 0.76 39.26 -9.06
CA LEU A 82 0.30 37.88 -9.11
C LEU A 82 -0.59 37.58 -10.32
N LEU A 83 -1.48 38.51 -10.67
CA LEU A 83 -2.40 38.36 -11.80
C LEU A 83 -1.76 38.61 -13.18
N ASN A 84 -0.58 39.23 -13.22
CA ASN A 84 0.15 39.51 -14.45
C ASN A 84 1.34 38.55 -14.69
N GLN A 85 1.53 37.55 -13.82
CA GLN A 85 2.41 36.42 -14.09
C GLN A 85 1.75 35.42 -15.04
#